data_AF-B0XGV3-F1
#
_entry.id   AF-B0XGV3-F1
#
_cell.length_a   1.000
_cell.length_b   1.000
_cell.length_c   1.000
_cell.angle_alpha   90.00
_cell.angle_beta   90.00
_cell.angle_gamma   90.00
#
_symmetry.space_group_name_H-M   'P 1'
#
loop_
_entity.id
_entity.type
_entity.pdbx_description
1 polymer ?
#
loop_
_entity_poly.entity_id
_entity_poly.type
_entity_poly.pdbx_seq_one_letter_code
_entity_poly.pdbx_strand_id
1 'polypeptide(L)'
;MNVKPDDDLKKYIDCLFKGYRYISTDGNFYASNLLQDFHKIGITKSDAQVETVLKGCKDTSAIGYHYCLLASNVEDEYGKALQYREIRSGNYKSVIEGDKYDEKKVEKQFKETLAKVCPTKEEMQKIMKNLEGKKDDYLTLGGGEILKS
;
A
#
# COMPACT_ATOMS: atom_id res chain seq x y z
N MET A 1 -9.36 11.30 -6.91
CA MET A 1 -9.57 10.66 -5.59
C MET A 1 -9.72 11.75 -4.53
N ASN A 2 -10.80 11.74 -3.72
CA ASN A 2 -11.14 12.83 -2.78
C ASN A 2 -10.99 12.43 -1.29
N VAL A 3 -10.13 11.46 -0.98
CA VAL A 3 -9.82 11.09 0.40
C VAL A 3 -8.55 11.82 0.82
N LYS A 4 -8.65 12.67 1.84
CA LYS A 4 -7.46 13.29 2.45
C LYS A 4 -6.76 12.22 3.29
N PRO A 5 -5.47 11.94 3.06
CA PRO A 5 -4.77 10.94 3.83
C PRO A 5 -4.53 11.47 5.25
N ASP A 6 -4.92 10.69 6.25
CA ASP A 6 -4.48 10.90 7.62
C ASP A 6 -2.99 10.53 7.77
N ASP A 7 -2.42 10.80 8.93
CA ASP A 7 -0.99 10.59 9.16
C ASP A 7 -0.60 9.10 9.20
N ASP A 8 -1.53 8.22 9.55
CA ASP A 8 -1.28 6.79 9.59
C ASP A 8 -1.21 6.21 8.17
N LEU A 9 -2.09 6.64 7.27
CA LEU A 9 -2.02 6.28 5.86
C LEU A 9 -0.74 6.81 5.20
N LYS A 10 -0.31 8.03 5.52
CA LYS A 10 0.96 8.57 5.01
C LYS A 10 2.15 7.72 5.44
N LYS A 11 2.24 7.38 6.74
CA LYS A 11 3.30 6.52 7.29
C LYS A 11 3.26 5.12 6.67
N TYR A 12 2.06 4.57 6.48
CA TYR A 12 1.88 3.27 5.86
C TYR A 12 2.39 3.25 4.42
N ILE A 13 1.99 4.22 3.60
CA ILE A 13 2.44 4.30 2.20
C ILE A 13 3.95 4.60 2.11
N ASP A 14 4.50 5.43 2.99
CA ASP A 14 5.95 5.64 3.09
C ASP A 14 6.71 4.34 3.41
N CYS A 15 6.20 3.57 4.37
CA CYS A 15 6.74 2.26 4.72
C CYS A 15 6.72 1.30 3.52
N LEU A 16 5.60 1.20 2.82
CA LEU A 16 5.48 0.36 1.62
C LEU A 16 6.44 0.79 0.51
N PHE A 17 6.49 2.08 0.18
CA PHE A 17 7.33 2.58 -0.92
C PHE A 17 8.83 2.39 -0.62
N LYS A 18 9.25 2.51 0.64
CA LYS A 18 10.61 2.17 1.07
C LYS A 18 10.87 0.67 1.05
N GLY A 19 9.93 -0.14 1.56
CA GLY A 19 10.00 -1.60 1.49
C GLY A 19 10.09 -2.11 0.05
N TYR A 20 9.40 -1.45 -0.87
CA TYR A 20 9.44 -1.74 -2.29
C TYR A 20 10.63 -1.09 -3.03
N ARG A 21 11.40 -0.25 -2.33
CA ARG A 21 12.53 0.51 -2.89
C ARG A 21 12.12 1.45 -4.03
N TYR A 22 10.86 1.87 -4.09
CA TYR A 22 10.43 2.97 -4.95
C TYR A 22 10.97 4.30 -4.44
N ILE A 23 11.09 4.40 -3.11
CA ILE A 23 11.76 5.52 -2.45
C ILE A 23 12.90 4.93 -1.62
N SER A 24 14.06 5.59 -1.68
CA SER A 24 15.21 5.27 -0.85
C SER A 24 14.97 5.59 0.63
N THR A 25 15.90 5.18 1.49
CA THR A 25 15.91 5.63 2.89
C THR A 25 16.16 7.14 3.03
N ASP A 26 16.79 7.78 2.04
CA ASP A 26 17.07 9.23 2.02
C ASP A 26 16.00 10.07 1.28
N GLY A 27 14.92 9.43 0.80
CA GLY A 27 13.75 10.13 0.22
C GLY A 27 13.77 10.30 -1.30
N ASN A 28 14.79 9.82 -1.99
CA ASN A 28 14.90 9.84 -3.45
C ASN A 28 13.98 8.79 -4.10
N PHE A 29 13.21 9.20 -5.11
CA PHE A 29 12.34 8.32 -5.88
C PHE A 29 13.09 7.61 -7.01
N TYR A 30 13.00 6.28 -7.07
CA TYR A 30 13.59 5.43 -8.10
C TYR A 30 12.51 4.92 -9.06
N ALA A 31 12.23 5.71 -10.10
CA ALA A 31 11.25 5.34 -11.13
C ALA A 31 11.54 3.98 -11.77
N SER A 32 12.81 3.61 -11.95
CA SER A 32 13.22 2.32 -12.49
C SER A 32 12.74 1.12 -11.66
N ASN A 33 12.61 1.25 -10.34
CA ASN A 33 12.11 0.17 -9.49
C ASN A 33 10.59 0.02 -9.61
N LEU A 34 9.86 1.12 -9.82
CA LEU A 34 8.44 1.08 -10.15
C LEU A 34 8.22 0.47 -11.55
N LEU A 35 8.96 0.92 -12.55
CA LEU A 35 8.86 0.41 -13.92
C LEU A 35 9.17 -1.07 -14.03
N GLN A 36 10.13 -1.57 -13.25
CA GLN A 36 10.37 -3.03 -13.15
C GLN A 36 9.11 -3.80 -12.76
N ASP A 37 8.24 -3.25 -11.91
CA ASP A 37 7.01 -3.92 -11.51
C ASP A 37 5.93 -3.88 -12.60
N PHE A 38 5.91 -2.84 -13.45
CA PHE A 38 5.11 -2.82 -14.68
C PHE A 38 5.60 -3.90 -15.66
N HIS A 39 6.92 -4.01 -15.84
CA HIS A 39 7.51 -5.00 -16.74
C HIS A 39 7.25 -6.43 -16.27
N LYS A 40 7.20 -6.66 -14.96
CA LYS A 40 6.89 -7.96 -14.35
C LYS A 40 5.48 -8.44 -14.65
N ILE A 41 4.56 -7.54 -14.99
CA ILE A 41 3.20 -7.88 -15.45
C ILE A 41 3.05 -7.80 -16.98
N GLY A 42 4.16 -7.70 -17.72
CA GLY A 42 4.19 -7.67 -19.18
C GLY A 42 3.90 -6.30 -19.81
N ILE A 43 3.81 -5.23 -19.00
CA ILE A 43 3.56 -3.87 -19.49
C ILE A 43 4.89 -3.16 -19.67
N THR A 44 5.39 -3.06 -20.89
CA THR A 44 6.67 -2.40 -21.22
C THR A 44 6.52 -1.14 -22.07
N LYS A 45 5.32 -0.85 -22.56
CA LYS A 45 5.05 0.29 -23.45
C LYS A 45 4.68 1.58 -22.70
N SER A 46 4.38 1.47 -21.42
CA SER A 46 3.87 2.58 -20.60
C SER A 46 4.98 3.37 -19.90
N ASP A 47 6.25 2.99 -20.03
CA ASP A 47 7.38 3.60 -19.32
C ASP A 47 7.40 5.13 -19.46
N ALA A 48 7.32 5.64 -20.70
CA ALA A 48 7.31 7.07 -20.97
C ALA A 48 6.09 7.78 -20.36
N GLN A 49 4.93 7.11 -20.29
CA GLN A 49 3.72 7.67 -19.69
C GLN A 49 3.86 7.73 -18.17
N VAL A 50 4.33 6.65 -17.54
CA VAL A 50 4.60 6.60 -16.10
C VAL A 50 5.62 7.68 -15.71
N GLU A 51 6.72 7.81 -16.45
CA GLU A 51 7.71 8.86 -16.20
C GLU A 51 7.12 10.27 -16.34
N THR A 52 6.25 10.48 -17.32
CA THR A 52 5.57 11.76 -17.52
C THR A 52 4.66 12.09 -16.34
N VAL A 53 3.90 11.12 -15.84
CA VAL A 53 3.08 11.27 -14.63
C VAL A 53 3.95 11.63 -13.44
N LEU A 54 5.03 10.89 -13.20
CA LEU A 54 5.94 11.12 -12.08
C LEU A 54 6.58 12.51 -12.12
N LYS A 55 7.03 12.98 -13.29
CA LYS A 55 7.57 14.34 -13.48
C LYS A 55 6.52 15.42 -13.23
N GLY A 56 5.25 15.13 -13.50
CA GLY A 56 4.12 16.04 -13.26
C GLY A 56 3.66 16.12 -11.80
N CYS A 57 4.18 15.27 -10.91
CA CYS A 57 3.76 15.23 -9.52
C CYS A 57 4.28 16.41 -8.71
N LYS A 58 3.34 17.16 -8.11
CA LYS A 58 3.67 18.32 -7.26
C LYS A 58 4.14 17.92 -5.87
N ASP A 59 3.56 16.86 -5.32
CA ASP A 59 3.93 16.28 -4.04
C ASP A 59 4.85 15.08 -4.30
N THR A 60 6.12 15.23 -3.94
CA THR A 60 7.17 14.24 -4.15
C THR A 60 7.36 13.31 -2.94
N SER A 61 6.41 13.29 -2.01
CA SER A 61 6.36 12.27 -0.95
C SER A 61 5.83 10.94 -1.48
N ALA A 62 5.97 9.86 -0.70
CA ALA A 62 5.42 8.54 -1.06
C ALA A 62 3.92 8.59 -1.34
N ILE A 63 3.15 9.25 -0.45
CA ILE A 63 1.71 9.41 -0.62
C ILE A 63 1.37 10.29 -1.82
N GLY A 64 2.19 11.33 -2.07
CA GLY A 64 2.06 12.22 -3.21
C GLY A 64 2.17 11.48 -4.53
N TYR A 65 3.26 10.71 -4.72
CA TYR A 65 3.44 9.87 -5.90
C TYR A 65 2.36 8.79 -6.02
N HIS A 66 1.98 8.15 -4.91
CA HIS A 66 0.91 7.15 -4.90
C HIS A 66 -0.40 7.72 -5.45
N TYR A 67 -0.83 8.88 -4.95
CA TYR A 67 -2.07 9.52 -5.37
C TYR A 67 -1.99 10.07 -6.80
N CYS A 68 -0.82 10.57 -7.19
CA CYS A 68 -0.53 10.97 -8.56
C CYS A 68 -0.80 9.84 -9.55
N LEU A 69 -0.23 8.65 -9.29
CA LEU A 69 -0.36 7.49 -10.15
C LEU A 69 -1.81 6.99 -10.17
N LEU A 70 -2.50 6.97 -9.02
CA LEU A 70 -3.92 6.63 -8.92
C LEU A 70 -4.86 7.64 -9.60
N ALA A 71 -4.42 8.87 -9.83
CA ALA A 71 -5.22 9.89 -10.51
C ALA A 71 -4.85 10.05 -12.00
N SER A 72 -3.97 9.20 -12.51
CA SER A 72 -3.40 9.31 -13.84
C SER A 72 -4.04 8.34 -14.84
N ASN A 73 -3.66 8.46 -16.11
CA ASN A 73 -4.06 7.54 -17.16
C ASN A 73 -3.41 6.14 -17.07
N VAL A 74 -2.48 5.92 -16.14
CA VAL A 74 -1.86 4.61 -15.89
C VAL A 74 -2.39 3.93 -14.62
N GLU A 75 -3.51 4.40 -14.06
CA GLU A 75 -4.10 3.89 -12.80
C GLU A 75 -4.28 2.37 -12.81
N ASP A 76 -4.92 1.81 -13.85
CA ASP A 76 -5.19 0.38 -13.93
C ASP A 76 -3.91 -0.46 -13.94
N GLU A 77 -2.92 -0.02 -14.73
CA GLU A 77 -1.62 -0.68 -14.86
C GLU A 77 -0.82 -0.59 -13.56
N TYR A 78 -0.85 0.58 -12.93
CA TYR A 78 -0.25 0.82 -11.63
C TYR A 78 -0.87 -0.06 -10.55
N GLY A 79 -2.20 -0.17 -10.52
CA GLY A 79 -2.93 -1.02 -9.58
C GLY A 79 -2.54 -2.50 -9.72
N LYS A 80 -2.47 -3.01 -10.95
CA LYS A 80 -2.03 -4.39 -11.23
C LYS A 80 -0.57 -4.63 -10.82
N ALA A 81 0.32 -3.67 -11.13
CA ALA A 81 1.72 -3.75 -10.75
C ALA A 81 1.88 -3.79 -9.22
N LEU A 82 1.13 -2.96 -8.48
CA LEU A 82 1.15 -2.94 -7.02
C LEU A 82 0.61 -4.24 -6.41
N GLN A 83 -0.50 -4.76 -6.91
CA GLN A 83 -1.06 -6.02 -6.44
C GLN A 83 -0.05 -7.15 -6.60
N TYR A 84 0.59 -7.23 -7.78
CA TYR A 84 1.60 -8.25 -7.98
C TYR A 84 2.83 -8.00 -7.11
N ARG A 85 3.24 -6.76 -6.88
CA ARG A 85 4.33 -6.42 -5.96
C ARG A 85 4.03 -6.88 -4.54
N GLU A 86 2.82 -6.67 -4.04
CA GLU A 86 2.39 -7.08 -2.70
C GLU A 86 2.47 -8.61 -2.51
N ILE A 87 1.98 -9.37 -3.50
CA ILE A 87 2.09 -10.84 -3.48
C ILE A 87 3.56 -11.28 -3.43
N ARG A 88 4.41 -10.62 -4.23
CA ARG A 88 5.84 -10.92 -4.29
C ARG A 88 6.61 -10.53 -3.03
N SER A 89 6.19 -9.50 -2.30
CA SER A 89 6.79 -9.13 -1.01
C SER A 89 6.38 -10.05 0.13
N GLY A 90 5.17 -10.61 0.10
CA GLY A 90 4.70 -11.56 1.12
C GLY A 90 5.34 -12.96 1.01
N ASN A 91 5.82 -13.35 -0.18
CA ASN A 91 6.49 -14.62 -0.40
C ASN A 91 7.59 -14.50 -1.47
N TYR A 92 8.81 -14.17 -1.04
CA TYR A 92 9.95 -14.08 -1.96
C TYR A 92 10.27 -15.39 -2.71
N LYS A 93 9.88 -16.56 -2.18
CA LYS A 93 10.16 -17.86 -2.82
C LYS A 93 9.38 -18.07 -4.13
N SER A 94 8.13 -17.60 -4.23
CA SER A 94 7.33 -17.76 -5.46
C SER A 94 7.84 -16.91 -6.63
N VAL A 95 8.65 -15.89 -6.35
CA VAL A 95 9.28 -15.00 -7.35
C VAL A 95 10.55 -15.61 -7.94
N ILE A 96 11.21 -16.49 -7.19
CA ILE A 96 12.49 -17.11 -7.56
C ILE A 96 12.27 -18.32 -8.47
N GLU A 97 11.08 -18.94 -8.45
CA GLU A 97 10.77 -20.15 -9.24
C GLU A 97 10.28 -19.88 -10.67
N GLY A 98 10.44 -18.66 -11.20
CA GLY A 98 10.29 -18.40 -12.64
C GLY A 98 8.86 -18.44 -13.19
N ASP A 99 7.84 -18.44 -12.32
CA ASP A 99 6.43 -18.34 -12.72
C ASP A 99 6.20 -17.06 -13.53
N LYS A 100 5.69 -17.22 -14.76
CA LYS A 100 5.18 -16.10 -15.55
C LYS A 100 4.00 -15.46 -14.83
N TYR A 101 3.87 -14.14 -14.96
CA TYR A 101 2.69 -13.43 -14.45
C TYR A 101 1.40 -14.03 -15.03
N ASP A 102 0.48 -14.36 -14.13
CA ASP A 102 -0.88 -14.80 -14.42
C ASP A 102 -1.84 -13.92 -13.63
N GLU A 103 -2.56 -13.05 -14.35
CA GLU A 103 -3.47 -12.07 -13.78
C GLU A 103 -4.54 -12.72 -12.88
N LYS A 104 -5.12 -13.85 -13.30
CA LYS A 104 -6.17 -14.53 -12.54
C LYS A 104 -5.63 -15.14 -11.25
N LYS A 105 -4.42 -15.71 -11.31
CA LYS A 105 -3.73 -16.25 -10.13
C LYS A 105 -3.42 -15.13 -9.13
N VAL A 106 -2.90 -14.00 -9.61
CA VAL A 106 -2.56 -12.85 -8.76
C VAL A 106 -3.81 -12.24 -8.15
N GLU A 107 -4.88 -12.03 -8.91
CA GLU A 107 -6.14 -11.49 -8.41
C GLU A 107 -6.73 -12.39 -7.31
N LYS A 108 -6.70 -13.72 -7.51
CA LYS A 108 -7.16 -14.68 -6.51
C LYS A 108 -6.32 -14.58 -5.22
N GLN A 109 -4.99 -14.63 -5.33
CA GLN A 109 -4.10 -14.54 -4.16
C GLN A 109 -4.25 -13.21 -3.43
N PHE A 110 -4.44 -12.11 -4.18
CA PHE A 110 -4.63 -10.80 -3.59
C PHE A 110 -5.95 -10.71 -2.83
N LYS A 111 -7.06 -11.25 -3.37
CA LYS A 111 -8.34 -11.36 -2.66
C LYS A 111 -8.23 -12.19 -1.37
N GLU A 112 -7.49 -13.30 -1.41
CA GLU A 112 -7.23 -14.13 -0.23
C GLU A 112 -6.42 -13.39 0.85
N THR A 113 -5.45 -12.57 0.43
CA THR A 113 -4.69 -11.70 1.34
C THR A 113 -5.55 -10.59 1.92
N LEU A 114 -6.34 -9.90 1.09
CA LEU A 114 -7.27 -8.87 1.54
C LEU A 114 -8.27 -9.40 2.56
N ALA A 115 -8.85 -10.58 2.34
CA ALA A 115 -9.81 -11.17 3.28
C ALA A 115 -9.22 -11.43 4.69
N LYS A 116 -7.89 -11.57 4.82
CA LYS A 116 -7.23 -11.76 6.13
C LYS A 116 -7.01 -10.44 6.87
N VAL A 117 -6.92 -9.32 6.16
CA VAL A 117 -6.54 -8.01 6.70
C VAL A 117 -7.74 -7.08 6.79
N CYS A 118 -8.64 -7.14 5.81
CA CYS A 118 -9.83 -6.32 5.69
C CYS A 118 -11.07 -7.14 6.09
N PRO A 119 -11.50 -7.07 7.36
CA PRO A 119 -12.78 -7.63 7.77
C PRO A 119 -13.92 -7.06 6.91
N THR A 120 -14.92 -7.90 6.65
CA THR A 120 -16.18 -7.49 6.02
C THR A 120 -16.87 -6.41 6.86
N LYS A 121 -17.80 -5.68 6.25
CA LYS A 121 -18.60 -4.67 6.96
C LYS A 121 -19.31 -5.25 8.19
N GLU A 122 -19.80 -6.48 8.06
CA GLU A 122 -20.48 -7.22 9.15
C GLU A 122 -19.51 -7.62 10.26
N GLU A 123 -18.30 -8.06 9.91
CA GLU A 123 -17.23 -8.34 10.88
C GLU A 123 -16.76 -7.07 11.58
N MET A 124 -16.60 -5.96 10.85
CA MET A 124 -16.29 -4.66 11.44
C MET A 124 -17.36 -4.20 12.41
N GLN A 125 -18.63 -4.36 12.06
CA GLN A 125 -19.73 -4.02 12.98
C GLN A 125 -19.70 -4.88 14.25
N LYS A 126 -19.39 -6.18 14.14
CA LYS A 126 -19.21 -7.06 15.30
C LYS A 126 -18.00 -6.64 16.15
N ILE A 127 -16.86 -6.33 15.52
CA ILE A 127 -15.65 -5.85 16.21
C ILE A 127 -15.94 -4.55 16.96
N MET A 128 -16.57 -3.57 16.29
CA MET A 128 -16.92 -2.28 16.89
C MET A 128 -17.88 -2.45 18.07
N LYS A 129 -18.92 -3.29 17.94
CA LYS A 129 -19.86 -3.60 19.03
C LYS A 129 -19.16 -4.27 20.22
N ASN A 130 -18.20 -5.15 19.97
CA ASN A 130 -17.41 -5.81 21.01
C ASN A 130 -16.43 -4.85 21.70
N LEU A 131 -15.95 -3.81 21.01
CA LEU A 131 -15.12 -2.76 21.58
C LEU A 131 -15.95 -1.76 22.40
N GLU A 132 -17.16 -1.44 21.96
CA GLU A 132 -18.10 -0.60 22.70
C GLU A 132 -18.55 -1.25 24.02
N GLY A 133 -18.74 -2.59 24.03
CA GLY A 133 -19.02 -3.35 25.25
C GLY A 133 -17.84 -3.54 26.20
N LYS A 134 -16.64 -3.10 25.82
CA LYS A 134 -15.40 -3.16 26.64
C LYS A 134 -14.89 -1.79 27.10
N LYS A 135 -15.69 -0.72 26.92
CA LYS A 135 -15.30 0.66 27.26
C LYS A 135 -15.03 0.92 28.75
N ASP A 136 -15.39 0.00 29.65
CA ASP A 136 -15.20 0.19 31.09
C ASP A 136 -13.80 -0.20 31.61
N ASP A 137 -12.98 -0.92 30.83
CA ASP A 137 -11.68 -1.45 31.33
C ASP A 137 -10.43 -0.70 30.82
N TYR A 138 -10.56 0.26 29.89
CA TYR A 138 -9.41 1.00 29.36
C TYR A 138 -9.18 2.39 30.00
N LEU A 139 -10.10 2.86 30.86
CA LEU A 139 -9.95 4.13 31.58
C LEU A 139 -9.27 4.00 32.96
N THR A 140 -8.85 2.79 33.37
CA THR A 140 -8.20 2.55 34.67
C THR A 140 -6.71 2.18 34.60
N LEU A 141 -6.08 2.16 33.42
CA LEU A 141 -4.64 1.84 33.28
C LEU A 141 -3.82 2.98 32.64
N GLY A 142 -4.04 4.22 33.08
CA GLY A 142 -3.19 5.34 32.66
C GLY A 142 -3.38 6.67 33.39
N GLY A 143 -4.04 6.67 34.55
CA GLY A 143 -4.34 7.88 35.33
C GLY A 143 -3.90 7.75 36.78
N GLY A 144 -2.60 7.64 37.02
CA GLY A 144 -2.04 7.64 38.36
C GLY A 144 -0.53 7.79 38.33
N GLU A 145 -0.05 8.86 38.95
CA GLU A 145 1.36 9.21 39.19
C GLU A 145 2.13 9.97 38.10
N ILE A 146 1.62 11.16 37.74
CA ILE A 146 2.50 12.34 37.67
C ILE A 146 1.78 13.48 38.37
N LEU A 147 2.26 13.84 39.56
CA LEU A 147 2.24 15.15 40.22
C LEU A 147 2.25 14.97 41.74
N LYS A 148 3.45 14.91 42.32
CA LYS A 148 3.73 15.54 43.61
C LYS A 148 5.08 16.24 43.52
N SER A 149 4.99 17.55 43.30
CA SER A 149 5.92 18.56 43.81
C SER A 149 5.98 18.51 45.33
#